data_AF-A0A661P1G0-F1
#
_entry.id   AF-A0A661P1G0-F1
#
_cell.length_a   1.000
_cell.length_b   1.000
_cell.length_c   1.000
_cell.angle_alpha   90.00
_cell.angle_beta   90.00
_cell.angle_gamma   90.00
#
_symmetry.space_group_name_H-M   'P 1'
#
loop_
_entity.id
_entity.type
_entity.pdbx_description
1 polymer ?
#
loop_
_entity_poly.entity_id
_entity_poly.type
_entity_poly.pdbx_seq_one_letter_code
_entity_poly.pdbx_strand_id
1 'polypeptide(L)' 'MSIVVEERVYRLIEELASRDNTSISKKALALLIEALELHEDLALSAKAAHREKTLKKSKLVAHQDAW' A
#
# COMPACT_ATOMS: atom_id res chain seq x y z
N MET A 1 -1.00 -15.09 -14.98
CA MET A 1 -0.16 -13.88 -15.02
C MET A 1 1.29 -14.33 -14.94
N SER A 2 2.15 -13.88 -15.86
CA SER A 2 3.60 -14.15 -15.80
C SER A 2 4.30 -12.81 -15.59
N ILE A 3 5.20 -12.75 -14.61
CA ILE A 3 5.98 -11.56 -14.29
C ILE A 3 7.44 -12.00 -14.27
N VAL A 4 8.30 -11.23 -14.92
CA VAL A 4 9.74 -11.45 -14.90
C VAL A 4 10.31 -10.69 -13.72
N VAL A 5 11.08 -11.39 -12.88
CA VAL A 5 11.79 -10.83 -11.73
C VAL A 5 13.25 -11.29 -11.76
N GLU A 6 14.12 -10.54 -11.12
CA GLU A 6 15.52 -10.94 -10.96
C GLU A 6 15.63 -12.23 -10.13
N GLU A 7 16.66 -13.05 -10.42
CA GLU A 7 16.87 -14.33 -9.72
C GLU A 7 16.96 -14.15 -8.20
N ARG A 8 17.63 -13.08 -7.74
CA ARG A 8 17.75 -12.78 -6.32
C ARG A 8 16.39 -12.53 -5.67
N VAL A 9 15.51 -11.78 -6.35
CA VAL A 9 14.15 -11.49 -5.86
C VAL A 9 13.32 -12.77 -5.83
N TYR A 10 13.42 -13.60 -6.87
CA TYR A 10 12.75 -14.89 -6.91
C TYR A 10 13.13 -15.77 -5.71
N ARG A 11 14.43 -15.92 -5.41
CA ARG A 11 14.92 -16.73 -4.28
C ARG A 11 14.40 -16.21 -2.94
N LEU A 12 14.35 -14.90 -2.75
CA LEU A 12 13.77 -14.32 -1.53
C LEU A 12 12.27 -14.62 -1.41
N ILE A 13 11.51 -14.53 -2.50
CA ILE A 13 10.09 -14.88 -2.50
C ILE A 13 9.90 -16.38 -2.20
N GLU A 14 10.75 -17.23 -2.76
CA GLU A 14 10.75 -18.68 -2.51
C GLU A 14 11.00 -19.01 -1.03
N GLU A 15 12.02 -18.39 -0.41
CA GLU A 15 12.32 -18.54 1.01
C GLU A 15 11.12 -18.09 1.89
N LEU A 16 10.52 -16.94 1.57
CA LEU A 16 9.34 -16.44 2.28
C LEU A 16 8.13 -17.35 2.10
N ALA A 17 7.92 -17.88 0.89
CA ALA A 17 6.82 -18.79 0.60
C ALA A 17 6.99 -20.12 1.37
N SER A 18 8.21 -20.65 1.42
CA SER A 18 8.55 -21.85 2.18
C SER A 18 8.32 -21.65 3.67
N ARG A 19 8.83 -20.55 4.24
CA ARG A 19 8.63 -20.18 5.65
C ARG A 19 7.15 -20.09 6.02
N ASP A 20 6.34 -19.52 5.12
CA ASP A 20 4.93 -19.25 5.37
C ASP A 20 4.01 -20.39 4.87
N ASN A 21 4.59 -21.55 4.49
CA ASN A 21 3.89 -22.74 3.99
C ASN A 21 2.84 -22.43 2.90
N THR A 22 3.23 -21.65 1.89
CA THR A 22 2.37 -21.23 0.78
C THR A 22 3.09 -21.36 -0.55
N SER A 23 2.37 -21.17 -1.67
CA SER A 23 3.01 -21.19 -2.98
C SER A 23 3.75 -19.88 -3.28
N ILE A 24 4.82 -19.97 -4.07
CA ILE A 24 5.59 -18.81 -4.53
C ILE A 24 4.67 -17.77 -5.19
N SER A 25 3.76 -18.20 -6.06
CA SER A 25 2.83 -17.29 -6.74
C SER A 25 1.89 -16.58 -5.79
N LYS A 26 1.41 -17.26 -4.73
CA LYS A 26 0.55 -16.63 -3.70
C LYS A 26 1.35 -15.63 -2.88
N LYS A 27 2.58 -15.97 -2.48
CA LYS A 27 3.46 -15.06 -1.75
C LYS A 27 3.81 -13.84 -2.58
N ALA A 28 4.19 -14.01 -3.84
CA ALA A 28 4.46 -12.93 -4.78
C ALA A 28 3.25 -12.00 -4.95
N LEU A 29 2.06 -12.57 -5.15
CA LEU A 29 0.83 -11.77 -5.27
C LEU A 29 0.55 -10.96 -4.00
N ALA A 30 0.68 -11.58 -2.82
CA ALA A 30 0.47 -10.89 -1.55
C ALA A 30 1.44 -9.72 -1.36
N LEU A 31 2.73 -9.93 -1.65
CA LEU A 31 3.75 -8.88 -1.58
C LEU A 31 3.47 -7.73 -2.57
N LEU A 32 2.99 -8.05 -3.77
CA LEU A 32 2.61 -7.03 -4.77
C LEU A 32 1.41 -6.21 -4.31
N ILE A 33 0.39 -6.85 -3.71
CA ILE A 33 -0.77 -6.16 -3.15
C ILE A 33 -0.34 -5.25 -2.00
N GLU A 34 0.43 -5.76 -1.06
CA GLU A 34 0.95 -5.01 0.09
C GLU A 34 1.76 -3.78 -0.36
N ALA A 35 2.62 -3.94 -1.38
CA ALA A 35 3.36 -2.81 -1.93
C ALA A 35 2.44 -1.74 -2.54
N LEU A 36 1.37 -2.14 -3.24
CA LEU A 36 0.38 -1.20 -3.79
C LEU A 36 -0.39 -0.47 -2.70
N GLU A 37 -0.79 -1.17 -1.64
CA GLU A 37 -1.46 -0.59 -0.46
C GLU A 37 -0.56 0.44 0.23
N LEU A 38 0.71 0.11 0.45
CA LEU A 38 1.70 1.05 1.02
C LEU A 38 1.88 2.31 0.14
N HIS A 39 1.90 2.15 -1.18
CA HIS A 39 1.98 3.27 -2.11
C HIS A 39 0.72 4.16 -2.05
N GLU A 40 -0.46 3.55 -1.93
CA GLU A 40 -1.72 4.29 -1.76
C GLU A 40 -1.75 5.06 -0.44
N ASP A 41 -1.36 4.42 0.67
CA ASP A 41 -1.30 5.06 1.99
C ASP A 41 -0.37 6.28 2.00
N LEU A 42 0.79 6.17 1.35
CA LEU A 42 1.72 7.29 1.18
C LEU A 42 1.07 8.43 0.38
N ALA A 43 0.37 8.11 -0.70
CA ALA A 43 -0.31 9.11 -1.53
C ALA A 43 -1.46 9.79 -0.79
N LEU A 44 -2.27 9.03 -0.04
CA LEU A 44 -3.37 9.55 0.77
C LEU A 44 -2.86 10.41 1.92
N SER A 45 -1.77 9.99 2.58
CA SER A 45 -1.11 10.77 3.63
C SER A 45 -0.58 12.10 3.09
N ALA A 46 0.02 12.11 1.90
CA ALA A 46 0.48 13.33 1.25
C ALA A 46 -0.69 14.28 0.93
N LYS A 47 -1.82 13.74 0.44
CA LYS A 47 -3.04 14.53 0.20
C LYS A 47 -3.61 15.12 1.49
N ALA A 48 -3.67 14.33 2.57
CA ALA A 48 -4.14 14.79 3.88
C ALA A 48 -3.25 15.92 4.41
N ALA A 49 -1.92 15.74 4.40
CA ALA A 49 -0.97 16.76 4.81
C ALA A 49 -1.07 18.05 3.98
N HIS A 50 -1.32 17.93 2.66
CA HIS A 50 -1.55 19.10 1.81
C HIS A 50 -2.84 19.83 2.18
N ARG A 51 -3.94 19.09 2.44
CA ARG A 51 -5.20 19.67 2.88
C ARG A 51 -5.05 20.40 4.21
N GLU A 52 -4.35 19.83 5.18
CA GLU A 52 -4.08 20.48 6.48
C GLU A 52 -3.33 21.80 6.30
N LYS A 53 -2.28 21.82 5.48
CA LYS A 53 -1.48 23.02 5.21
C LYS A 53 -2.27 24.12 4.49
N THR A 54 -3.21 23.76 3.63
CA THR A 54 -3.99 24.68 2.81
C THR A 54 -5.39 24.98 3.40
N LEU A 55 -5.68 24.43 4.59
CA LEU A 55 -7.00 24.50 5.21
C LEU A 55 -7.38 25.93 5.57
N LYS A 56 -8.48 26.41 5.00
CA LYS A 56 -9.12 27.66 5.44
C LYS A 56 -10.11 27.33 6.55
N LYS A 57 -9.83 27.75 7.79
CA LYS A 57 -10.71 27.48 8.95
C LYS A 57 -12.16 27.95 8.73
N SER A 58 -12.36 29.03 7.98
CA SER A 58 -13.69 29.54 7.61
C SER A 58 -14.50 28.61 6.71
N LYS A 59 -13.87 27.60 6.09
CA LYS A 59 -14.54 26.58 5.28
C LYS A 59 -14.85 25.29 6.07
N LEU A 60 -14.51 25.25 7.36
CA LEU A 60 -14.86 24.12 8.21
C LEU A 60 -16.33 24.19 8.60
N VAL A 61 -16.96 23.03 8.67
CA VAL A 61 -18.33 22.84 9.17
C VAL A 61 -18.27 21.98 10.44
N ALA A 62 -19.25 22.14 11.34
CA ALA A 62 -19.31 21.29 12.51
C ALA A 62 -19.59 19.84 12.10
N HIS A 63 -19.10 18.88 12.89
CA HIS A 63 -19.29 17.45 12.58
C HIS A 63 -20.77 17.08 12.41
N GLN A 64 -21.64 17.67 13.24
CA GLN A 64 -23.09 17.47 13.20
C GLN A 64 -23.76 18.02 11.93
N ASP A 65 -23.11 18.94 11.22
CA ASP A 65 -23.64 19.50 9.97
C ASP A 65 -23.10 18.75 8.73
N ALA A 66 -22.06 17.93 8.89
CA ALA A 66 -21.40 17.19 7.82
C ALA A 66 -21.86 15.73 7.70
N TRP A 67 -22.49 15.19 8.74
CA TRP A 67 -23.00 13.81 8.88
C TRP A 67 -24.49 13.84 9.16
#